data_AF-F0RUQ5-F1
#
_entry.id   AF-F0RUQ5-F1
#
_cell.length_a   1.000
_cell.length_b   1.000
_cell.length_c   1.000
_cell.angle_alpha   90.00
_cell.angle_beta   90.00
_cell.angle_gamma   90.00
#
_symmetry.space_group_name_H-M   'P 1'
#
loop_
_entity.id
_entity.type
_entity.pdbx_description
1 polymer ?
#
loop_
_entity_poly.entity_id
_entity_poly.type
_entity_poly.pdbx_seq_one_letter_code
_entity_poly.pdbx_strand_id
1 'polypeptide(L)'
;MKRILLCALLSLSALWASDLVVLVDGSMRIGTLISYEAGKPLLFEDLKGNQIVYPPDEILVTRTNIDGESLIAVDWNRIVYHPRQKGGAYEVSPRYTYKGQTYTMETGWGRESEVLQFFDLLRTQDLDEQTSKLIAELERGMKKQSAWMQAGLLTELAGLGMMLTPLFLMNDGVDPPTTPTWAAWTGVAGLGVNIAGLGMLVRQLFVNHDQYLPRIADSYNSQVR
;
A
#
# COMPACT_ATOMS: atom_id res chain seq x y z
N MET A 1 2.01 45.42 30.34
CA MET A 1 3.01 45.38 29.23
C MET A 1 3.47 43.97 28.86
N LYS A 2 3.77 43.05 29.80
CA LYS A 2 4.26 41.68 29.47
C LYS A 2 3.30 40.83 28.61
N ARG A 3 1.98 40.93 28.81
CA ARG A 3 0.97 40.18 28.03
C ARG A 3 0.81 40.68 26.58
N ILE A 4 1.00 41.98 26.34
CA ILE A 4 0.92 42.57 24.99
C ILE A 4 2.14 42.18 24.17
N LEU A 5 3.33 42.14 24.78
CA LEU A 5 4.55 41.67 24.14
C LEU A 5 4.45 40.18 23.75
N LEU A 6 3.84 39.35 24.62
CA LEU A 6 3.62 37.93 24.34
C LEU A 6 2.61 37.72 23.19
N CYS A 7 1.52 38.48 23.16
CA CYS A 7 0.56 38.43 22.05
C CYS A 7 1.17 38.94 20.74
N ALA A 8 2.04 39.97 20.78
CA ALA A 8 2.77 40.46 19.62
C ALA A 8 3.79 39.42 19.10
N LEU A 9 4.51 38.76 20.00
CA LEU A 9 5.43 37.66 19.67
C LEU A 9 4.70 36.44 19.11
N LEU A 10 3.52 36.09 19.66
CA LEU A 10 2.66 35.02 19.15
C LEU A 10 2.01 35.35 17.79
N SER A 11 1.72 36.64 17.52
CA SER A 11 1.29 37.07 16.18
C SER A 11 2.43 37.11 15.17
N LEU A 12 3.67 37.29 15.62
CA LEU A 12 4.87 37.21 14.78
C LEU A 12 5.21 35.77 14.38
N SER A 13 4.93 34.77 15.22
CA SER A 13 5.02 33.35 14.84
C SER A 13 3.91 32.92 13.88
N ALA A 14 2.71 33.51 13.98
CA ALA A 14 1.63 33.26 13.03
C ALA A 14 1.89 33.84 11.63
N LEU A 15 2.87 34.75 11.49
CA LEU A 15 3.32 35.33 10.22
C LEU A 15 4.36 34.46 9.49
N TRP A 16 4.78 33.32 10.06
CA TRP A 16 5.68 32.34 9.43
C TRP A 16 4.92 31.19 8.77
N ALA A 17 3.65 31.40 8.46
CA ALA A 17 2.92 30.51 7.59
C ALA A 17 3.48 30.66 6.17
N SER A 18 4.22 29.65 5.74
CA SER A 18 4.78 29.58 4.39
C SER A 18 4.06 28.48 3.61
N ASP A 19 3.95 28.69 2.31
CA ASP A 19 3.41 27.71 1.40
C ASP A 19 4.57 26.87 0.84
N LEU A 20 4.33 25.57 0.73
CA LEU A 20 5.27 24.61 0.19
C LEU A 20 4.78 24.11 -1.17
N VAL A 21 5.68 24.16 -2.14
CA VAL A 21 5.53 23.44 -3.41
C VAL A 21 6.57 22.33 -3.45
N VAL A 22 6.10 21.10 -3.63
CA VAL A 22 6.94 19.92 -3.84
C VAL A 22 6.87 19.55 -5.32
N LEU A 23 8.02 19.49 -5.97
CA LEU A 23 8.12 19.12 -7.37
C LEU A 23 8.23 17.59 -7.54
N VAL A 24 7.94 17.10 -8.74
CA VAL A 24 8.01 15.66 -9.08
C VAL A 24 9.41 15.09 -8.88
N ASP A 25 10.45 15.89 -9.14
CA ASP A 25 11.85 15.54 -8.88
C ASP A 25 12.21 15.42 -7.39
N GLY A 26 11.29 15.81 -6.49
CA GLY A 26 11.48 15.80 -5.03
C GLY A 26 12.12 17.07 -4.49
N SER A 27 12.43 18.07 -5.32
CA SER A 27 12.89 19.37 -4.85
C SER A 27 11.76 20.15 -4.19
N MET A 28 12.12 20.91 -3.14
CA MET A 28 11.18 21.64 -2.30
C MET A 28 11.39 23.14 -2.44
N ARG A 29 10.28 23.87 -2.52
CA ARG A 29 10.27 25.33 -2.63
C ARG A 29 9.34 25.89 -1.56
N ILE A 30 9.93 26.72 -0.69
CA ILE A 30 9.24 27.39 0.40
C ILE A 30 9.09 28.87 0.03
N GLY A 31 7.90 29.42 0.24
CA GLY A 31 7.53 30.73 -0.29
C GLY A 31 6.05 31.02 -0.11
N THR A 32 5.48 31.80 -1.02
CA THR A 32 4.06 32.19 -1.00
C THR A 32 3.38 31.73 -2.29
N LEU A 33 2.23 31.05 -2.14
CA LEU A 33 1.42 30.66 -3.27
C LEU A 33 0.57 31.85 -3.73
N ILE A 34 0.90 32.46 -4.87
CA ILE A 34 0.14 33.62 -5.37
C ILE A 34 -1.13 33.16 -6.08
N SER A 35 -1.04 32.11 -6.91
CA SER A 35 -2.16 31.59 -7.67
C SER A 35 -2.03 30.09 -7.89
N TYR A 36 -3.12 29.37 -7.62
CA TYR A 36 -3.23 27.95 -7.87
C TYR A 36 -4.63 27.61 -8.40
N GLU A 37 -4.66 26.98 -9.56
CA GLU A 37 -5.87 26.48 -10.18
C GLU A 37 -5.56 25.11 -10.79
N ALA A 38 -6.42 24.11 -10.52
CA ALA A 38 -6.18 22.75 -10.94
C ALA A 38 -6.01 22.66 -12.47
N GLY A 39 -4.91 22.08 -12.94
CA GLY A 39 -4.60 21.94 -14.37
C GLY A 39 -4.03 23.21 -15.04
N LYS A 40 -3.77 24.28 -14.29
CA LYS A 40 -3.08 25.48 -14.78
C LYS A 40 -1.70 25.66 -14.11
N PRO A 41 -0.79 26.43 -14.73
CA PRO A 41 0.49 26.75 -14.11
C PRO A 41 0.29 27.46 -12.77
N LEU A 42 1.06 27.05 -11.78
CA LEU A 42 1.08 27.62 -10.45
C LEU A 42 2.05 28.79 -10.40
N LEU A 43 1.61 29.90 -9.81
CA LEU A 43 2.46 31.08 -9.58
C LEU A 43 2.91 31.08 -8.13
N PHE A 44 4.22 31.03 -7.92
CA PHE A 44 4.87 30.93 -6.63
C PHE A 44 5.85 32.08 -6.43
N GLU A 45 5.92 32.65 -5.24
CA GLU A 45 6.93 33.64 -4.87
C GLU A 45 7.91 33.02 -3.87
N ASP A 46 9.21 32.99 -4.20
CA ASP A 46 10.22 32.48 -3.28
C ASP A 46 10.45 33.43 -2.09
N LEU A 47 11.21 32.96 -1.08
CA LEU A 47 11.56 33.79 0.10
C LEU A 47 12.40 35.05 -0.22
N LYS A 48 12.87 35.19 -1.46
CA LYS A 48 13.64 36.36 -1.94
C LYS A 48 12.75 37.32 -2.75
N GLY A 49 11.46 37.02 -2.90
CA GLY A 49 10.52 37.82 -3.68
C GLY A 49 10.54 37.54 -5.19
N ASN A 50 11.23 36.49 -5.65
CA ASN A 50 11.21 36.12 -7.06
C ASN A 50 9.97 35.29 -7.37
N GLN A 51 9.28 35.66 -8.45
CA GLN A 51 8.15 34.89 -8.94
C GLN A 51 8.63 33.78 -9.88
N ILE A 52 8.19 32.57 -9.58
CA ILE A 52 8.49 31.35 -10.31
C ILE A 52 7.16 30.73 -10.75
N VAL A 53 7.10 30.31 -12.01
CA VAL A 53 5.93 29.63 -12.57
C VAL A 53 6.26 28.14 -12.67
N TYR A 54 5.45 27.31 -12.02
CA TYR A 54 5.55 25.86 -12.09
C TYR A 54 4.43 25.31 -12.98
N PRO A 55 4.76 24.54 -14.04
CA PRO A 55 3.75 23.89 -14.85
C PRO A 55 3.11 22.70 -14.07
N PRO A 56 1.87 22.30 -14.40
CA PRO A 56 1.11 21.32 -13.60
C PRO A 56 1.77 19.95 -13.48
N ASP A 57 2.49 19.53 -14.52
CA ASP A 57 3.19 18.26 -14.64
C ASP A 57 4.45 18.19 -13.76
N GLU A 58 4.99 19.32 -13.34
CA GLU A 58 6.13 19.39 -12.42
C GLU A 58 5.71 19.41 -10.96
N ILE A 59 4.42 19.60 -10.65
CA ILE A 59 3.92 19.76 -9.28
C ILE A 59 3.41 18.43 -8.74
N LEU A 60 4.03 17.95 -7.68
CA LEU A 60 3.59 16.73 -7.00
C LEU A 60 2.53 17.03 -5.94
N VAL A 61 2.82 17.99 -5.04
CA VAL A 61 1.95 18.38 -3.93
C VAL A 61 2.13 19.86 -3.64
N THR A 62 1.03 20.55 -3.36
CA THR A 62 1.02 21.88 -2.76
C THR A 62 0.44 21.80 -1.37
N ARG A 63 1.05 22.48 -0.41
CA ARG A 63 0.47 22.66 0.93
C ARG A 63 0.57 24.12 1.32
N THR A 64 -0.54 24.66 1.79
CA THR A 64 -0.61 26.05 2.23
C THR A 64 -0.58 26.14 3.75
N ASN A 65 -0.16 27.30 4.24
CA ASN A 65 -0.29 27.67 5.65
C ASN A 65 0.43 26.69 6.60
N ILE A 66 1.65 26.27 6.21
CA ILE A 66 2.43 25.30 6.97
C ILE A 66 3.30 26.04 7.98
N ASP A 67 3.26 25.57 9.23
CA ASP A 67 4.18 26.02 10.27
C ASP A 67 5.61 25.63 9.87
N GLY A 68 6.48 26.62 9.67
CA GLY A 68 7.85 26.43 9.18
C GLY A 68 8.66 25.44 10.02
N GLU A 69 8.40 25.34 11.33
CA GLU A 69 9.04 24.35 12.21
C GLU A 69 8.64 22.90 11.87
N SER A 70 7.42 22.67 11.35
CA SER A 70 6.96 21.34 10.92
C SER A 70 7.56 20.91 9.57
N LEU A 71 8.05 21.86 8.75
CA LEU A 71 8.73 21.59 7.48
C LEU A 71 10.21 21.28 7.66
N ILE A 72 10.86 21.92 8.64
CA ILE A 72 12.30 21.77 8.88
C ILE A 72 12.64 20.42 9.53
N ALA A 73 11.67 19.75 10.17
CA ALA A 73 11.88 18.49 10.88
C ALA A 73 11.51 17.22 10.09
N VAL A 74 10.88 17.34 8.91
CA VAL A 74 10.43 16.19 8.13
C VAL A 74 11.34 16.00 6.93
N ASP A 75 12.12 14.92 6.92
CA ASP A 75 12.85 14.49 5.73
C ASP A 75 11.85 13.85 4.76
N TRP A 76 11.40 14.63 3.77
CA TRP A 76 10.36 14.25 2.81
C TRP A 76 10.79 13.15 1.85
N ASN A 77 12.10 12.94 1.70
CA ASN A 77 12.65 11.87 0.89
C ASN A 77 12.82 10.59 1.70
N ARG A 78 12.50 10.58 3.00
CA ARG A 78 12.47 9.35 3.80
C ARG A 78 11.11 8.68 3.77
N ILE A 79 11.15 7.36 3.85
CA ILE A 79 9.99 6.52 4.09
C ILE A 79 9.74 6.47 5.60
N VAL A 80 8.61 7.01 6.05
CA VAL A 80 8.16 6.81 7.44
C VAL A 80 7.29 5.56 7.49
N TYR A 81 7.78 4.52 8.15
CA TYR A 81 7.02 3.30 8.38
C TYR A 81 6.09 3.43 9.58
N HIS A 82 4.82 3.09 9.38
CA HIS A 82 3.85 2.93 10.44
C HIS A 82 3.44 1.45 10.53
N PRO A 83 3.70 0.78 11.66
CA PRO A 83 3.34 -0.61 11.83
C PRO A 83 1.83 -0.80 11.91
N ARG A 84 1.39 -2.03 11.63
CA ARG A 84 0.01 -2.48 11.81
C ARG A 84 -0.45 -2.20 13.25
N GLN A 85 -1.60 -1.58 13.42
CA GLN A 85 -2.21 -1.36 14.74
C GLN A 85 -3.52 -2.14 14.84
N LYS A 86 -3.64 -2.97 15.89
CA LYS A 86 -4.87 -3.68 16.23
C LYS A 86 -5.44 -3.08 17.49
N GLY A 87 -6.62 -2.46 17.41
CA GLY A 87 -7.28 -1.81 18.53
C GLY A 87 -8.77 -2.16 18.57
N GLY A 88 -9.17 -3.04 19.49
CA GLY A 88 -10.58 -3.38 19.71
C GLY A 88 -11.31 -3.80 18.41
N ALA A 89 -12.21 -2.94 17.93
CA ALA A 89 -13.05 -3.17 16.76
C ALA A 89 -12.44 -2.72 15.42
N TYR A 90 -11.23 -2.13 15.41
CA TYR A 90 -10.58 -1.66 14.19
C TYR A 90 -9.14 -2.19 14.05
N GLU A 91 -8.78 -2.50 12.81
CA GLU A 91 -7.44 -2.86 12.40
C GLU A 91 -6.97 -1.83 11.38
N VAL A 92 -5.83 -1.20 11.66
CA VAL A 92 -5.15 -0.28 10.73
C VAL A 92 -4.00 -1.05 10.10
N SER A 93 -4.08 -1.24 8.78
CA SER A 93 -3.03 -1.86 7.98
C SER A 93 -1.68 -1.12 8.11
N PRO A 94 -0.55 -1.82 7.92
CA PRO A 94 0.73 -1.15 7.79
C PRO A 94 0.68 -0.09 6.68
N ARG A 95 1.44 0.99 6.84
CA ARG A 95 1.47 2.08 5.84
C ARG A 95 2.83 2.74 5.79
N TYR A 96 3.16 3.27 4.63
CA TYR A 96 4.28 4.19 4.47
C TYR A 96 3.77 5.60 4.26
N THR A 97 4.49 6.56 4.82
CA THR A 97 4.39 7.96 4.41
C THR A 97 5.65 8.32 3.65
N TYR A 98 5.51 8.79 2.42
CA TYR A 98 6.62 9.18 1.55
C TYR A 98 6.19 10.41 0.74
N LYS A 99 7.02 11.47 0.69
CA LYS A 99 6.70 12.77 0.08
C LYS A 99 5.31 13.31 0.50
N GLY A 100 4.92 13.08 1.75
CA GLY A 100 3.64 13.50 2.34
C GLY A 100 2.39 12.77 1.86
N GLN A 101 2.55 11.75 1.03
CA GLN A 101 1.48 10.83 0.66
C GLN A 101 1.56 9.56 1.51
N THR A 102 0.40 9.00 1.83
CA THR A 102 0.30 7.75 2.59
C THR A 102 -0.07 6.61 1.65
N TYR A 103 0.71 5.54 1.70
CA TYR A 103 0.53 4.33 0.90
C TYR A 103 0.21 3.16 1.81
N THR A 104 -0.88 2.45 1.53
CA THR A 104 -1.25 1.22 2.24
C THR A 104 -0.26 0.12 1.89
N MET A 105 0.30 -0.53 2.92
CA MET A 105 1.29 -1.60 2.80
C MET A 105 0.72 -2.93 3.32
N GLU A 106 -0.49 -3.28 2.87
CA GLU A 106 -1.12 -4.54 3.25
C GLU A 106 -0.53 -5.69 2.44
N THR A 107 0.27 -6.52 3.11
CA THR A 107 0.97 -7.65 2.47
C THR A 107 0.18 -8.96 2.48
N GLY A 108 -1.05 -8.93 3.03
CA GLY A 108 -1.98 -10.03 2.95
C GLY A 108 -2.49 -10.28 1.53
N TRP A 109 -3.11 -11.44 1.34
CA TRP A 109 -3.67 -11.82 0.05
C TRP A 109 -4.68 -10.79 -0.47
N GLY A 110 -4.62 -10.51 -1.78
CA GLY A 110 -5.59 -9.65 -2.48
C GLY A 110 -5.26 -8.15 -2.46
N ARG A 111 -4.17 -7.73 -1.81
CA ARG A 111 -3.74 -6.32 -1.74
C ARG A 111 -2.39 -6.05 -2.40
N GLU A 112 -1.89 -7.02 -3.17
CA GLU A 112 -0.55 -6.96 -3.77
C GLU A 112 -0.35 -5.77 -4.70
N SER A 113 -1.37 -5.38 -5.45
CA SER A 113 -1.29 -4.27 -6.40
C SER A 113 -0.99 -2.93 -5.73
N GLU A 114 -1.52 -2.67 -4.54
CA GLU A 114 -1.31 -1.40 -3.81
C GLU A 114 0.15 -1.28 -3.36
N VAL A 115 0.71 -2.39 -2.85
CA VAL A 115 2.10 -2.48 -2.41
C VAL A 115 3.07 -2.37 -3.60
N LEU A 116 2.77 -3.08 -4.70
CA LEU A 116 3.61 -3.08 -5.91
C LEU A 116 3.65 -1.71 -6.59
N GLN A 117 2.52 -0.98 -6.63
CA GLN A 117 2.47 0.37 -7.20
C GLN A 117 3.41 1.34 -6.49
N PHE A 118 3.52 1.24 -5.17
CA PHE A 118 4.47 2.06 -4.42
C PHE A 118 5.93 1.69 -4.74
N PHE A 119 6.25 0.39 -4.87
CA PHE A 119 7.61 -0.01 -5.21
C PHE A 119 8.00 0.33 -6.64
N ASP A 120 7.05 0.33 -7.58
CA ASP A 120 7.29 0.84 -8.93
C ASP A 120 7.59 2.35 -8.92
N LEU A 121 6.91 3.12 -8.06
CA LEU A 121 7.26 4.52 -7.81
C LEU A 121 8.68 4.66 -7.24
N LEU A 122 9.05 3.88 -6.23
CA LEU A 122 10.40 3.91 -5.65
C LEU A 122 11.50 3.54 -6.66
N ARG A 123 11.24 2.60 -7.56
CA ARG A 123 12.18 2.17 -8.61
C ARG A 123 12.46 3.25 -9.66
N THR A 124 11.65 4.30 -9.72
CA THR A 124 11.99 5.49 -10.52
C THR A 124 13.18 6.24 -9.95
N GLN A 125 13.53 5.98 -8.69
CA GLN A 125 14.74 6.47 -8.06
C GLN A 125 15.86 5.43 -8.16
N ASP A 126 17.10 5.89 -8.11
CA ASP A 126 18.26 5.00 -8.07
C ASP A 126 18.28 4.29 -6.72
N LEU A 127 17.81 3.04 -6.69
CA LEU A 127 17.75 2.21 -5.50
C LEU A 127 19.04 1.41 -5.39
N ASP A 128 19.58 1.32 -4.18
CA ASP A 128 20.69 0.44 -3.94
C ASP A 128 20.33 -1.04 -4.03
N GLU A 129 21.38 -1.85 -4.18
CA GLU A 129 21.26 -3.29 -4.35
C GLU A 129 20.54 -3.97 -3.16
N GLN A 130 20.76 -3.51 -1.93
CA GLN A 130 20.15 -4.11 -0.74
C GLN A 130 18.65 -3.79 -0.68
N THR A 131 18.26 -2.53 -0.88
CA THR A 131 16.84 -2.12 -0.93
C THR A 131 16.12 -2.83 -2.07
N SER A 132 16.72 -2.87 -3.27
CA SER A 132 16.16 -3.55 -4.44
C SER A 132 15.95 -5.05 -4.19
N LYS A 133 16.93 -5.72 -3.55
CA LYS A 133 16.82 -7.13 -3.17
C LYS A 133 15.69 -7.39 -2.18
N LEU A 134 15.56 -6.56 -1.14
CA LEU A 134 14.50 -6.70 -0.13
C LEU A 134 13.10 -6.54 -0.75
N ILE A 135 12.94 -5.58 -1.67
CA ILE A 135 11.71 -5.40 -2.44
C ILE A 135 11.44 -6.66 -3.27
N ALA A 136 12.42 -7.16 -4.03
CA ALA A 136 12.23 -8.35 -4.85
C ALA A 136 11.86 -9.61 -4.05
N GLU A 137 12.42 -9.78 -2.85
CA GLU A 137 12.06 -10.88 -1.95
C GLU A 137 10.62 -10.77 -1.45
N LEU A 138 10.17 -9.56 -1.07
CA LEU A 138 8.79 -9.28 -0.69
C LEU A 138 7.82 -9.59 -1.84
N GLU A 139 8.09 -9.07 -3.03
CA GLU A 139 7.27 -9.32 -4.22
C GLU A 139 7.16 -10.80 -4.56
N ARG A 140 8.28 -11.54 -4.45
CA ARG A 140 8.31 -12.99 -4.68
C ARG A 140 7.48 -13.74 -3.64
N GLY A 141 7.54 -13.33 -2.38
CA GLY A 141 6.73 -13.88 -1.29
C GLY A 141 5.24 -13.71 -1.56
N MET A 142 4.83 -12.48 -1.89
CA MET A 142 3.44 -12.13 -2.21
C MET A 142 2.94 -12.89 -3.44
N LYS A 143 3.66 -12.83 -4.57
CA LYS A 143 3.30 -13.60 -5.79
C LYS A 143 3.15 -15.10 -5.53
N LYS A 144 4.02 -15.67 -4.68
CA LYS A 144 3.93 -17.08 -4.27
C LYS A 144 2.66 -17.33 -3.45
N GLN A 145 2.32 -16.45 -2.51
CA GLN A 145 1.09 -16.53 -1.73
C GLN A 145 -0.16 -16.48 -2.63
N SER A 146 -0.23 -15.55 -3.59
CA SER A 146 -1.32 -15.48 -4.58
C SER A 146 -1.42 -16.75 -5.42
N ALA A 147 -0.29 -17.30 -5.89
CA ALA A 147 -0.27 -18.56 -6.63
C ALA A 147 -0.83 -19.74 -5.80
N TRP A 148 -0.46 -19.84 -4.51
CA TRP A 148 -1.01 -20.86 -3.62
C TRP A 148 -2.51 -20.66 -3.34
N MET A 149 -2.98 -19.41 -3.23
CA MET A 149 -4.40 -19.12 -3.10
C MET A 149 -5.19 -19.53 -4.33
N GLN A 150 -4.68 -19.24 -5.53
CA GLN A 150 -5.30 -19.68 -6.79
C GLN A 150 -5.32 -21.21 -6.90
N ALA A 151 -4.22 -21.88 -6.53
CA ALA A 151 -4.16 -23.34 -6.50
C ALA A 151 -5.19 -23.94 -5.53
N GLY A 152 -5.36 -23.35 -4.34
CA GLY A 152 -6.39 -23.74 -3.38
C GLY A 152 -7.80 -23.59 -3.95
N LEU A 153 -8.11 -22.46 -4.58
CA LEU A 153 -9.42 -22.22 -5.21
C LEU A 153 -9.71 -23.19 -6.35
N LEU A 154 -8.73 -23.49 -7.21
CA LEU A 154 -8.89 -24.48 -8.28
C LEU A 154 -9.10 -25.89 -7.72
N THR A 155 -8.43 -26.21 -6.60
CA THR A 155 -8.60 -27.48 -5.90
C THR A 155 -10.02 -27.61 -5.33
N GLU A 156 -10.56 -26.54 -4.71
CA GLU A 156 -11.97 -26.50 -4.26
C GLU A 156 -12.96 -26.72 -5.41
N LEU A 157 -12.74 -26.05 -6.54
CA LEU A 157 -13.62 -26.20 -7.71
C LEU A 157 -13.57 -27.64 -8.26
N ALA A 158 -12.38 -28.24 -8.30
CA ALA A 158 -12.22 -29.63 -8.72
C ALA A 158 -12.92 -30.60 -7.76
N GLY A 159 -12.73 -30.44 -6.45
CA GLY A 159 -13.37 -31.31 -5.46
C GLY A 159 -14.88 -31.14 -5.42
N LEU A 160 -15.42 -29.92 -5.59
CA LEU A 160 -16.84 -29.68 -5.81
C LEU A 160 -17.37 -30.41 -7.06
N GLY A 161 -16.67 -30.32 -8.19
CA GLY A 161 -17.06 -31.05 -9.41
C GLY A 161 -17.11 -32.56 -9.19
N MET A 162 -16.13 -33.11 -8.47
CA MET A 162 -16.11 -34.52 -8.09
C MET A 162 -17.26 -34.89 -7.14
N MET A 163 -17.55 -34.05 -6.14
CA MET A 163 -18.68 -34.24 -5.20
C MET A 163 -20.05 -34.25 -5.89
N LEU A 164 -20.21 -33.50 -6.98
CA LEU A 164 -21.46 -33.45 -7.73
C LEU A 164 -21.58 -34.59 -8.76
N THR A 165 -20.50 -35.32 -9.06
CA THR A 165 -20.49 -36.43 -10.03
C THR A 165 -21.55 -37.51 -9.73
N PRO A 166 -21.76 -37.96 -8.48
CA PRO A 166 -22.87 -38.86 -8.12
C PRO A 166 -24.26 -38.37 -8.54
N LEU A 167 -24.52 -37.06 -8.43
CA LEU A 167 -25.82 -36.47 -8.73
C LEU A 167 -26.11 -36.47 -10.23
N PHE A 168 -25.11 -36.16 -11.05
CA PHE A 168 -25.26 -36.12 -12.51
C PHE A 168 -25.31 -37.49 -13.18
N LEU A 169 -24.88 -38.53 -12.48
CA LEU A 169 -24.81 -39.91 -13.00
C LEU A 169 -25.76 -40.87 -12.26
N MET A 170 -26.63 -40.33 -11.42
CA MET A 170 -27.69 -41.09 -10.79
C MET A 170 -28.66 -41.59 -11.86
N ASN A 171 -28.98 -42.88 -11.81
CA ASN A 171 -30.01 -43.45 -12.68
C ASN A 171 -31.35 -43.41 -11.94
N ASP A 172 -32.17 -42.42 -12.28
CA ASP A 172 -33.47 -42.16 -11.68
C ASP A 172 -34.59 -42.96 -12.36
N GLY A 173 -34.26 -43.73 -13.40
CA GLY A 173 -35.21 -44.59 -14.13
C GLY A 173 -35.45 -45.96 -13.49
N VAL A 174 -34.81 -46.24 -12.35
CA VAL A 174 -34.96 -47.47 -11.56
C VAL A 174 -35.29 -47.09 -10.12
N ASP A 175 -36.13 -47.89 -9.46
CA ASP A 175 -36.57 -47.66 -8.08
C ASP A 175 -36.09 -48.81 -7.17
N PRO A 176 -35.21 -48.57 -6.18
CA PRO A 176 -34.65 -47.27 -5.81
C PRO A 176 -33.62 -46.73 -6.83
N PRO A 177 -33.45 -45.40 -6.93
CA PRO A 177 -32.41 -44.78 -7.75
C PRO A 177 -31.04 -45.35 -7.41
N THR A 178 -30.24 -45.62 -8.44
CA THR A 178 -28.91 -46.21 -8.28
C THR A 178 -27.83 -45.29 -8.82
N THR A 179 -26.75 -45.10 -8.06
CA THR A 179 -25.55 -44.41 -8.51
C THR A 179 -24.44 -45.44 -8.79
N PRO A 180 -23.73 -45.36 -9.93
CA PRO A 180 -22.57 -46.21 -10.17
C PRO A 180 -21.53 -46.11 -9.05
N THR A 181 -21.01 -47.24 -8.58
CA THR A 181 -20.09 -47.30 -7.42
C THR A 181 -18.85 -46.42 -7.61
N TRP A 182 -18.30 -46.35 -8.82
CA TRP A 182 -17.15 -45.49 -9.12
C TRP A 182 -17.50 -44.01 -8.96
N ALA A 183 -18.72 -43.58 -9.35
CA ALA A 183 -19.17 -42.20 -9.22
C ALA A 183 -19.36 -41.84 -7.74
N ALA A 184 -19.90 -42.75 -6.93
CA ALA A 184 -19.97 -42.60 -5.48
C ALA A 184 -18.58 -42.41 -4.84
N TRP A 185 -17.59 -43.23 -5.25
CA TRP A 185 -16.20 -43.07 -4.80
C TRP A 185 -15.56 -41.76 -5.27
N THR A 186 -15.84 -41.30 -6.49
CA THR A 186 -15.44 -39.97 -6.97
C THR A 186 -16.01 -38.87 -6.08
N GLY A 187 -17.27 -38.98 -5.66
CA GLY A 187 -17.89 -38.04 -4.73
C GLY A 187 -17.17 -37.97 -3.38
N VAL A 188 -16.84 -39.12 -2.79
CA VAL A 188 -16.08 -39.22 -1.53
C VAL A 188 -14.65 -38.67 -1.70
N ALA A 189 -13.98 -38.97 -2.82
CA ALA A 189 -12.67 -38.41 -3.12
C ALA A 189 -12.72 -36.88 -3.27
N GLY A 190 -13.80 -36.33 -3.83
CA GLY A 190 -14.03 -34.89 -3.95
C GLY A 190 -14.04 -34.16 -2.60
N LEU A 191 -14.60 -34.77 -1.54
CA LEU A 191 -14.51 -34.23 -0.17
C LEU A 191 -13.07 -34.11 0.30
N GLY A 192 -12.24 -35.13 0.06
CA GLY A 192 -10.81 -35.11 0.41
C GLY A 192 -10.05 -34.01 -0.33
N VAL A 193 -10.37 -33.80 -1.60
CA VAL A 193 -9.80 -32.71 -2.42
C VAL A 193 -10.18 -31.35 -1.86
N ASN A 194 -11.45 -31.11 -1.48
CA ASN A 194 -11.87 -29.85 -0.84
C ASN A 194 -11.24 -29.64 0.55
N ILE A 195 -11.05 -30.68 1.35
CA ILE A 195 -10.33 -30.51 2.63
C ILE A 195 -8.89 -30.03 2.39
N ALA A 196 -8.23 -30.57 1.37
CA ALA A 196 -6.89 -30.14 1.00
C ALA A 196 -6.86 -28.70 0.44
N GLY A 197 -7.81 -28.35 -0.43
CA GLY A 197 -7.95 -27.00 -0.99
C GLY A 197 -8.18 -25.95 0.10
N LEU A 198 -9.15 -26.16 0.99
CA LEU A 198 -9.41 -25.32 2.17
C LEU A 198 -8.16 -25.20 3.05
N GLY A 199 -7.44 -26.30 3.28
CA GLY A 199 -6.19 -26.28 4.05
C GLY A 199 -5.14 -25.35 3.43
N MET A 200 -5.00 -25.35 2.10
CA MET A 200 -4.12 -24.42 1.39
C MET A 200 -4.58 -22.97 1.56
N LEU A 201 -5.88 -22.69 1.36
CA LEU A 201 -6.45 -21.35 1.46
C LEU A 201 -6.28 -20.76 2.86
N VAL A 202 -6.71 -21.49 3.89
CA VAL A 202 -6.61 -21.08 5.29
C VAL A 202 -5.17 -20.80 5.68
N ARG A 203 -4.23 -21.65 5.25
CA ARG A 203 -2.80 -21.43 5.53
C ARG A 203 -2.28 -20.12 4.94
N GLN A 204 -2.71 -19.76 3.73
CA GLN A 204 -2.24 -18.54 3.07
C GLN A 204 -2.95 -17.27 3.56
N LEU A 205 -4.19 -17.35 4.05
CA LEU A 205 -4.91 -16.19 4.59
C LEU A 205 -4.22 -15.54 5.80
N PHE A 206 -3.42 -16.30 6.54
CA PHE A 206 -2.68 -15.81 7.71
C PHE A 206 -1.20 -15.49 7.45
N VAL A 207 -0.74 -15.63 6.20
CA VAL A 207 0.63 -15.24 5.84
C VAL A 207 0.66 -13.74 5.60
N ASN A 208 1.41 -13.03 6.44
CA ASN A 208 1.76 -11.63 6.22
C ASN A 208 3.27 -11.50 6.05
N HIS A 209 3.68 -10.68 5.09
CA HIS A 209 5.07 -10.37 4.79
C HIS A 209 5.52 -9.04 5.41
N ASP A 210 4.77 -8.53 6.40
CA ASP A 210 4.99 -7.23 7.07
C ASP A 210 6.42 -7.04 7.59
N GLN A 211 7.14 -8.12 7.91
CA GLN A 211 8.53 -8.09 8.38
C GLN A 211 9.53 -7.47 7.37
N TYR A 212 9.21 -7.48 6.07
CA TYR A 212 10.04 -6.88 5.04
C TYR A 212 9.90 -5.36 5.02
N LEU A 213 8.74 -4.84 5.40
CA LEU A 213 8.43 -3.42 5.31
C LEU A 213 9.38 -2.52 6.13
N PRO A 214 9.55 -2.71 7.45
CA PRO A 214 10.49 -1.87 8.20
C PRO A 214 11.92 -1.98 7.68
N ARG A 215 12.34 -3.16 7.21
CA ARG A 215 13.69 -3.37 6.66
C ARG A 215 13.92 -2.62 5.36
N ILE A 216 12.91 -2.57 4.48
CA ILE A 216 12.97 -1.80 3.23
C ILE A 216 13.05 -0.30 3.56
N ALA A 217 12.22 0.18 4.49
CA ALA A 217 12.24 1.57 4.92
C ALA A 217 13.60 1.96 5.53
N ASP A 218 14.14 1.15 6.43
CA ASP A 218 15.45 1.40 7.07
C ASP A 218 16.59 1.38 6.03
N SER A 219 16.58 0.41 5.11
CA SER A 219 17.58 0.30 4.04
C SER A 219 17.56 1.54 3.14
N TYR A 220 16.39 1.94 2.66
CA TYR A 220 16.23 3.14 1.82
C TYR A 220 16.65 4.42 2.57
N ASN A 221 16.19 4.59 3.81
CA ASN A 221 16.46 5.77 4.63
C ASN A 221 17.93 5.89 5.08
N SER A 222 18.73 4.83 4.96
CA SER A 222 20.17 4.86 5.22
C SER A 222 20.95 5.60 4.12
N GLN A 223 20.33 5.75 2.94
CA GLN A 223 20.94 6.34 1.75
C GLN A 223 20.48 7.75 1.47
N VAL A 224 19.23 8.05 1.86
CA VAL A 224 18.67 9.38 1.81
C VAL A 224 19.33 10.24 2.89
N ARG A 225 20.08 11.26 2.45
CA ARG A 225 20.78 12.25 3.29
C ARG A 225 20.00 13.54 3.42
#